data_AF-E5AQF2-F1
#
_entry.id   AF-E5AQF2-F1
#
_cell.length_a   1.000
_cell.length_b   1.000
_cell.length_c   1.000
_cell.angle_alpha   90.00
_cell.angle_beta   90.00
_cell.angle_gamma   90.00
#
_symmetry.space_group_name_H-M   'P 1'
#
loop_
_entity.id
_entity.type
_entity.pdbx_description
1 polymer ?
#
loop_
_entity_poly.entity_id
_entity_poly.type
_entity_poly.pdbx_seq_one_letter_code
_entity_poly.pdbx_strand_id
1 'polypeptide(L)' 'MLNVVWLGDLIKVLWWSGDGMNLYAKRLEQGRFVWPQASSGSVHLSPAQLSMLLEGIDWRHPERTWQPTRAA' A
#
# COMPACT_ATOMS: atom_id res chain seq x y z
N MET A 1 -13.69 20.38 -9.96
CA MET A 1 -13.32 19.07 -9.40
C MET A 1 -11.80 19.04 -9.28
N LEU A 2 -11.25 19.59 -8.20
CA LEU A 2 -9.81 19.59 -7.95
C LEU A 2 -9.47 18.27 -7.28
N ASN A 3 -8.76 17.42 -8.01
CA ASN A 3 -8.30 16.13 -7.53
C ASN A 3 -7.17 16.40 -6.52
N VAL A 4 -7.50 16.32 -5.23
CA VAL A 4 -6.51 16.43 -4.15
C VAL A 4 -5.70 15.14 -4.18
N VAL A 5 -4.53 15.16 -4.82
CA VAL A 5 -3.56 14.07 -4.76
C VAL A 5 -2.98 14.04 -3.35
N TRP A 6 -3.44 13.11 -2.53
CA TRP A 6 -2.85 12.88 -1.21
C TRP A 6 -1.49 12.17 -1.41
N LEU A 7 -0.41 12.79 -0.93
CA LEU A 7 0.91 12.16 -0.88
C LEU A 7 0.81 10.82 -0.12
N GLY A 8 0.96 9.70 -0.83
CA GLY A 8 0.91 8.36 -0.25
C GLY A 8 -0.30 7.51 -0.61
N ASP A 9 -1.10 7.89 -1.60
CA ASP A 9 -2.23 7.09 -2.13
C ASP A 9 -1.82 6.10 -3.23
N LEU A 10 -0.59 6.20 -3.76
CA LEU A 10 -0.06 5.35 -4.84
C LEU A 10 1.14 4.53 -4.35
N ILE A 11 1.10 3.22 -4.60
CA ILE A 11 2.22 2.30 -4.40
C ILE A 11 2.64 1.67 -5.73
N LYS A 12 3.95 1.47 -5.89
CA LYS A 12 4.55 0.76 -7.03
C LYS A 12 5.46 -0.35 -6.48
N VAL A 13 5.21 -1.58 -6.89
CA VAL A 13 6.03 -2.76 -6.56
C VAL A 13 6.67 -3.25 -7.84
N LEU A 14 8.00 -3.35 -7.82
CA LEU A 14 8.82 -3.70 -8.97
C LEU A 14 9.62 -4.96 -8.63
N TRP A 15 9.54 -6.00 -9.45
CA TRP A 15 10.29 -7.24 -9.23
C TRP A 15 10.66 -7.91 -10.55
N TRP A 16 11.74 -8.71 -10.52
CA TRP A 16 12.16 -9.54 -11.64
C TRP A 16 11.64 -10.98 -11.46
N SER A 17 11.00 -11.56 -12.48
CA SER A 17 10.42 -12.92 -12.42
C SER A 17 11.26 -13.99 -13.14
N GLY A 18 12.49 -13.65 -13.55
CA GLY A 18 13.39 -14.54 -14.29
C GLY A 18 13.33 -14.32 -15.81
N ASP A 19 12.13 -14.09 -16.33
CA ASP A 19 11.81 -13.83 -17.74
C ASP A 19 11.63 -12.34 -18.08
N GLY A 20 11.41 -11.51 -17.06
CA GLY A 20 11.19 -10.09 -17.26
C GLY A 20 11.00 -9.29 -15.98
N MET A 21 10.93 -7.98 -16.19
CA MET A 21 10.61 -7.00 -15.15
C MET A 21 9.10 -6.84 -15.05
N ASN A 22 8.57 -6.96 -13.83
CA ASN A 22 7.16 -6.83 -13.52
C ASN A 22 6.91 -5.60 -12.65
N LEU A 23 5.84 -4.87 -12.97
CA LEU A 23 5.39 -3.69 -12.22
C LEU A 23 3.94 -3.88 -11.81
N TYR A 24 3.69 -3.81 -10.51
CA TYR A 24 2.38 -3.66 -9.93
C TYR A 24 2.20 -2.24 -9.41
N ALA A 25 1.10 -1.57 -9.78
CA ALA A 25 0.76 -0.25 -9.28
C ALA A 25 -0.67 -0.25 -8.73
N LYS A 26 -0.85 0.23 -7.50
CA LYS A 26 -2.18 0.38 -6.86
C LYS A 26 -2.34 1.80 -6.35
N ARG A 27 -3.47 2.42 -6.71
CA ARG A 27 -3.92 3.69 -6.13
C ARG A 27 -5.11 3.41 -5.21
N LEU A 28 -5.07 3.92 -4.00
CA LEU A 28 -6.24 3.94 -3.12
C LEU A 28 -7.17 5.05 -3.56
N GLU A 29 -8.46 4.73 -3.73
CA GLU A 29 -9.47 5.76 -4.01
C GLU A 29 -9.68 6.67 -2.79
N GLN A 30 -9.49 6.13 -1.58
CA GLN A 30 -9.64 6.82 -0.31
C GLN A 30 -8.61 6.30 0.70
N GLY A 31 -8.04 7.19 1.51
CA GLY A 31 -7.01 6.86 2.50
C GLY A 31 -5.57 7.02 1.99
N ARG A 32 -4.62 6.44 2.71
CA ARG A 32 -3.18 6.50 2.39
C ARG A 32 -2.49 5.21 2.81
N PHE A 33 -1.43 4.85 2.13
CA PHE A 33 -0.55 3.78 2.55
C PHE A 33 0.21 4.18 3.82
N VAL A 34 0.25 3.27 4.80
CA VAL A 34 1.07 3.43 5.99
C VAL A 34 2.39 2.71 5.74
N TRP A 35 3.41 3.46 5.31
CA TRP A 35 4.73 2.88 5.05
C TRP A 35 5.42 2.49 6.37
N PRO A 36 6.11 1.34 6.43
CA PRO A 36 6.87 0.98 7.61
C PRO A 36 8.06 1.92 7.70
N GLN A 37 8.37 2.38 8.92
CA GLN A 37 9.63 3.07 9.13
C GLN A 37 10.77 2.08 8.90
N ALA A 38 11.53 2.29 7.83
CA ALA A 38 12.73 1.51 7.55
C ALA A 38 13.87 2.09 8.40
N SER A 39 14.34 1.34 9.39
CA SER A 39 15.49 1.73 10.21
C SER A 39 16.82 1.69 9.43
N SER A 40 16.89 0.91 8.34
CA SER A 40 18.10 0.72 7.53
C SER A 40 17.87 0.78 6.02
N GLY A 41 16.80 1.44 5.56
CA GLY A 41 16.51 1.63 4.12
C GLY A 41 15.82 0.45 3.42
N SER A 42 15.65 -0.69 4.09
CA SER A 42 14.84 -1.82 3.63
C SER A 42 13.90 -2.31 4.75
N VAL A 43 12.78 -2.89 4.36
CA VAL A 43 11.81 -3.51 5.29
C VAL A 43 11.46 -4.88 4.75
N HIS A 44 11.59 -5.89 5.59
CA HIS A 44 11.11 -7.22 5.29
C HIS A 44 9.65 -7.33 5.71
N LEU A 45 8.77 -7.66 4.76
CA LEU A 45 7.35 -7.87 5.01
C LEU A 45 7.01 -9.35 4.82
N SER A 46 6.25 -9.92 5.75
CA SER A 46 5.57 -11.18 5.52
C SER A 46 4.47 -11.03 4.47
N PRO A 47 3.99 -12.11 3.84
CA PRO A 47 2.88 -12.04 2.90
C PRO A 47 1.64 -11.33 3.48
N ALA A 48 1.33 -11.59 4.75
CA ALA A 48 0.22 -10.95 5.44
C ALA A 48 0.44 -9.43 5.62
N GLN A 49 1.65 -9.01 5.98
CA GLN A 49 1.99 -7.59 6.11
C GLN A 49 1.95 -6.86 4.77
N LEU A 50 2.37 -7.52 3.68
CA LEU A 50 2.24 -7.00 2.34
C LEU A 50 0.75 -6.83 1.96
N SER A 51 -0.09 -7.82 2.23
CA SER A 51 -1.54 -7.71 1.99
C SER A 51 -2.16 -6.55 2.79
N MET A 52 -1.81 -6.41 4.07
CA MET A 52 -2.30 -5.31 4.91
C MET A 52 -1.89 -3.93 4.36
N LEU A 53 -0.63 -3.79 3.92
CA LEU A 53 -0.14 -2.56 3.27
C LEU A 53 -0.93 -2.24 2.02
N LEU A 54 -1.10 -3.22 1.13
CA LEU A 54 -1.83 -3.02 -0.12
C LEU A 54 -3.29 -2.63 0.12
N GLU A 55 -3.89 -3.02 1.24
CA GLU A 55 -5.23 -2.62 1.66
C GLU A 55 -5.27 -1.30 2.45
N GLY A 56 -4.13 -0.62 2.67
CA GLY A 56 -4.06 0.63 3.43
C GLY A 56 -4.35 0.45 4.93
N ILE A 57 -4.05 -0.72 5.48
CA ILE A 57 -4.21 -1.06 6.91
C ILE A 57 -2.90 -0.79 7.63
N ASP A 58 -2.93 -0.11 8.78
CA ASP A 58 -1.74 0.02 9.62
C ASP A 58 -1.48 -1.33 10.32
N TRP A 59 -0.38 -2.03 10.03
CA TRP A 59 -0.07 -3.31 10.71
C TRP A 59 0.37 -3.12 12.17
N ARG A 60 0.74 -1.91 12.61
CA ARG A 60 1.10 -1.63 14.02
C ARG A 60 -0.13 -1.54 14.90
N HIS A 61 -1.25 -1.19 14.29
CA HIS A 61 -2.56 -1.13 14.90
C HIS A 61 -3.56 -1.46 13.80
N PRO A 62 -4.00 -2.74 13.64
CA PRO A 62 -4.73 -3.26 12.47
C PRO A 62 -6.12 -2.64 12.30
N GLU A 63 -6.10 -1.36 12.00
CA GLU A 63 -7.20 -0.48 11.73
C GLU A 63 -7.01 0.01 10.31
N ARG A 64 -8.09 -0.06 9.53
CA ARG A 64 -8.06 0.47 8.17
C ARG A 64 -7.94 1.99 8.25
N THR A 65 -7.08 2.58 7.43
CA THR A 65 -7.04 4.05 7.28
C THR A 65 -8.35 4.63 6.74
N TRP A 66 -9.18 3.78 6.12
CA TRP A 66 -10.52 4.09 5.71
C TRP A 66 -11.43 2.86 5.79
N GLN A 67 -12.65 3.03 6.28
CA GLN A 67 -13.66 1.97 6.31
C GLN A 67 -14.56 2.08 5.09
N PRO A 68 -14.66 1.04 4.24
CA PRO A 68 -15.59 1.05 3.14
C PRO A 68 -17.03 1.10 3.64
N THR A 69 -17.71 2.21 3.34
CA THR A 69 -19.17 2.24 3.34
C THR A 69 -19.61 1.22 2.29
N ARG A 70 -20.11 0.07 2.75
CA ARG A 70 -20.50 -1.14 2.00
C ARG A 70 -20.61 -0.93 0.48
N ALA A 71 -19.92 -1.78 -0.30
CA ALA A 71 -20.30 -2.00 -1.69
C ALA A 71 -21.78 -2.40 -1.73
N ALA A 72 -22.58 -1.62 -2.46
CA ALA A 72 -23.97 -1.92 -2.75
C ALA A 72 -24.08 -3.16 -3.64
#